data_AF-A0A961DI19-F1
#
_entry.id   AF-A0A961DI19-F1
#
_cell.length_a   1.000
_cell.length_b   1.000
_cell.length_c   1.000
_cell.angle_alpha   90.00
_cell.angle_beta   90.00
_cell.angle_gamma   90.00
#
_symmetry.space_group_name_H-M   'P 1'
#
loop_
_entity.id
_entity.type
_entity.pdbx_description
1 polymer ?
#
loop_
_entity_poly.entity_id
_entity_poly.type
_entity_poly.pdbx_seq_one_letter_code
_entity_poly.pdbx_strand_id
1 'polypeptide(L)'
;ADFFVAQLATPAAEPGRTFLGTRGFDAAAASQFGIGFAPKSYDALSSHLKTLGFTEEEMLAAGLIGEGDRGAYDRFRGRLVWPIRDTTGQTLGFGARKLLDDDQGPKYLNTPETPVYRKSQVLYGLDLARRDISRTKRVVVVEGYTDVMACHLAGITTAVATCGTAFGVDHIKVIRRVLGDVDNSDSHGLGEVIFTFDPDEAGQKAASRAFGEEQRFAAQTYVAVAPDGLDPCDLRLAKGDDALRRLVDERKPMFEFMIRRVLAAFDLETVEGRVGALRAAAPVVAGIRDSALHTGYIRNLAGWVGVDPKEVVGAVASASRAKPSQQPTGRPDRGDSRWSDDPQDASGEGGEGPNVKPGPSITELPTDPVTRLERDALMAVLQYPDAVGPELGQRIGGVAFTNTTLAVVRDGIAASMDAFTQPNWADRVAEEVPSGFSTIVSQLVVAPIPDKAGRELSIYCRGVVASLIGRDLLAKKAELLGRLQRTDSSAEPDRYRELQRELMGIEAERRALIGD
;
A
#
# COMPACT_ATOMS: atom_id res chain seq x y z
N ALA A 1 5.50 -11.38 -33.01
CA ALA A 1 4.37 -10.49 -32.64
C ALA A 1 3.22 -10.67 -33.62
N ASP A 2 3.49 -10.58 -34.93
CA ASP A 2 2.50 -10.68 -36.01
C ASP A 2 1.61 -11.93 -35.93
N PHE A 3 2.19 -13.08 -35.58
CA PHE A 3 1.42 -14.29 -35.30
C PHE A 3 0.31 -14.05 -34.27
N PHE A 4 0.63 -13.50 -33.09
CA PHE A 4 -0.37 -13.24 -32.05
C PHE A 4 -1.40 -12.21 -32.50
N VAL A 5 -1.00 -11.16 -33.22
CA VAL A 5 -1.92 -10.16 -33.78
C VAL A 5 -2.93 -10.83 -34.73
N ALA A 6 -2.47 -11.69 -35.63
CA ALA A 6 -3.34 -12.43 -36.54
C ALA A 6 -4.31 -13.36 -35.79
N GLN A 7 -3.84 -13.99 -34.69
CA GLN A 7 -4.68 -14.87 -33.87
C GLN A 7 -5.83 -14.13 -33.17
N LEU A 8 -5.72 -12.82 -32.93
CA LEU A 8 -6.78 -12.03 -32.28
C LEU A 8 -8.08 -11.98 -33.09
N ALA A 9 -8.02 -12.19 -34.40
CA ALA A 9 -9.19 -12.22 -35.29
C ALA A 9 -9.90 -13.60 -35.31
N THR A 10 -9.31 -14.64 -34.73
CA THR A 10 -9.87 -16.00 -34.77
C THR A 10 -11.05 -16.16 -33.81
N PRO A 11 -11.96 -17.14 -34.01
CA PRO A 11 -13.03 -17.42 -33.06
C PRO A 11 -12.53 -17.70 -31.64
N ALA A 12 -11.40 -18.40 -31.50
CA ALA A 12 -10.81 -18.74 -30.21
C ALA A 12 -10.40 -17.51 -29.36
N ALA A 13 -10.19 -16.35 -30.00
CA ALA A 13 -9.82 -15.11 -29.33
C ALA A 13 -11.02 -14.27 -28.84
N GLU A 14 -12.26 -14.77 -28.96
CA GLU A 14 -13.46 -14.09 -28.45
C GLU A 14 -13.31 -13.59 -27.01
N PRO A 15 -12.83 -14.39 -26.03
CA PRO A 15 -12.66 -13.89 -24.65
C PRO A 15 -11.72 -12.69 -24.56
N GLY A 16 -10.69 -12.65 -25.41
CA GLY A 16 -9.75 -11.53 -25.48
C GLY A 16 -10.39 -10.26 -26.04
N ARG A 17 -11.18 -10.39 -27.12
CA ARG A 17 -11.92 -9.25 -27.71
C ARG A 17 -13.02 -8.74 -26.78
N THR A 18 -13.73 -9.64 -26.07
CA THR A 18 -14.71 -9.26 -25.05
C THR A 18 -14.04 -8.50 -23.91
N PHE A 19 -12.90 -8.98 -23.41
CA PHE A 19 -12.14 -8.27 -22.38
C PHE A 19 -11.75 -6.85 -22.82
N LEU A 20 -11.20 -6.69 -24.04
CA LEU A 20 -10.87 -5.37 -24.60
C LEU A 20 -12.11 -4.47 -24.74
N GLY A 21 -13.21 -5.00 -25.30
CA GLY A 21 -14.45 -4.26 -25.51
C GLY A 21 -15.08 -3.78 -24.21
N THR A 22 -15.12 -4.62 -23.17
CA THR A 22 -15.62 -4.22 -21.83
C THR A 22 -14.80 -3.11 -21.19
N ARG A 23 -13.54 -2.93 -21.61
CA ARG A 23 -12.65 -1.85 -21.17
C ARG A 23 -12.56 -0.68 -22.17
N GLY A 24 -13.45 -0.63 -23.15
CA GLY A 24 -13.54 0.47 -24.11
C GLY A 24 -12.36 0.52 -25.08
N PHE A 25 -11.70 -0.61 -25.32
CA PHE A 25 -10.64 -0.75 -26.32
C PHE A 25 -11.21 -1.40 -27.57
N ASP A 26 -11.32 -0.63 -28.65
CA ASP A 26 -11.81 -1.09 -29.94
C ASP A 26 -10.71 -1.77 -30.77
N ALA A 27 -11.05 -2.16 -32.00
CA ALA A 27 -10.09 -2.79 -32.91
C ALA A 27 -8.95 -1.84 -33.32
N ALA A 28 -9.21 -0.53 -33.40
CA ALA A 28 -8.20 0.47 -33.74
C ALA A 28 -7.18 0.60 -32.60
N ALA A 29 -7.64 0.64 -31.35
CA ALA A 29 -6.78 0.59 -30.17
C ALA A 29 -5.98 -0.72 -30.15
N ALA A 30 -6.63 -1.87 -30.33
CA ALA A 30 -5.93 -3.16 -30.37
C ALA A 30 -4.81 -3.17 -31.43
N SER A 31 -5.07 -2.60 -32.62
CA SER A 31 -4.07 -2.47 -33.68
C SER A 31 -2.94 -1.50 -33.30
N GLN A 32 -3.26 -0.33 -32.74
CA GLN A 32 -2.28 0.69 -32.33
C GLN A 32 -1.26 0.14 -31.34
N PHE A 33 -1.71 -0.63 -30.35
CA PHE A 33 -0.85 -1.21 -29.32
C PHE A 33 -0.29 -2.59 -29.70
N GLY A 34 -0.60 -3.10 -30.89
CA GLY A 34 -0.15 -4.40 -31.39
C GLY A 34 -0.65 -5.57 -30.55
N ILE A 35 -1.85 -5.46 -29.99
CA ILE A 35 -2.46 -6.49 -29.13
C ILE A 35 -2.67 -7.76 -29.95
N GLY A 36 -2.34 -8.89 -29.36
CA GLY A 36 -2.52 -10.20 -29.95
C GLY A 36 -3.17 -11.19 -29.00
N PHE A 37 -3.47 -12.39 -29.50
CA PHE A 37 -3.96 -13.50 -28.71
C PHE A 37 -3.01 -14.69 -28.84
N ALA A 38 -2.63 -15.29 -27.71
CA ALA A 38 -1.95 -16.56 -27.69
C ALA A 38 -2.98 -17.69 -27.70
N PRO A 39 -3.06 -18.53 -28.75
CA PRO A 39 -3.96 -19.66 -28.79
C PRO A 39 -3.74 -20.59 -27.59
N LYS A 40 -4.79 -21.29 -27.15
CA LYS A 40 -4.66 -22.31 -26.12
C LYS A 40 -4.10 -23.61 -26.73
N SER A 41 -2.83 -23.55 -27.13
CA SER A 41 -2.08 -24.68 -27.70
C SER A 41 -0.72 -24.81 -27.00
N TYR A 42 -0.12 -25.99 -27.08
CA TYR A 42 1.23 -26.23 -26.57
C TYR A 42 2.32 -25.90 -27.60
N ASP A 43 2.00 -25.76 -28.88
CA ASP A 43 3.00 -25.68 -29.95
C ASP A 43 2.59 -24.82 -31.16
N ALA A 44 1.50 -24.04 -31.07
CA ALA A 44 1.00 -23.28 -32.21
C ALA A 44 1.99 -22.20 -32.68
N LEU A 45 2.58 -21.46 -31.74
CA LEU A 45 3.62 -20.47 -32.03
C LEU A 45 4.91 -21.15 -32.49
N SER A 46 5.40 -22.14 -31.74
CA SER A 46 6.68 -22.79 -32.06
C SER A 46 6.64 -23.54 -33.38
N SER A 47 5.57 -24.24 -33.70
CA SER A 47 5.35 -24.85 -35.02
C SER A 47 5.37 -23.79 -36.13
N HIS A 48 4.67 -22.66 -35.93
CA HIS A 48 4.69 -21.57 -36.91
C HIS A 48 6.09 -20.99 -37.11
N LEU A 49 6.83 -20.71 -36.03
CA LEU A 49 8.20 -20.18 -36.12
C LEU A 49 9.18 -21.18 -36.76
N LYS A 50 9.02 -22.49 -36.51
CA LYS A 50 9.78 -23.53 -37.19
C LYS A 50 9.57 -23.50 -38.71
N THR A 51 8.35 -23.21 -39.19
CA THR A 51 8.10 -23.03 -40.64
C THR A 51 8.81 -21.83 -41.24
N LEU A 52 9.18 -20.85 -40.42
CA LEU A 52 9.94 -19.66 -40.81
C LEU A 52 11.46 -19.84 -40.63
N GLY A 53 11.91 -21.04 -40.24
CA GLY A 53 13.33 -21.38 -40.10
C GLY A 53 13.96 -21.09 -38.74
N PHE A 54 13.18 -20.68 -37.73
CA PHE A 54 13.70 -20.48 -36.38
C PHE A 54 13.96 -21.80 -35.66
N THR A 55 15.09 -21.88 -34.98
CA THR A 55 15.49 -23.05 -34.19
C THR A 55 14.83 -23.05 -32.81
N GLU A 56 14.77 -24.23 -32.18
CA GLU A 56 14.26 -24.37 -30.82
C GLU A 56 15.12 -23.60 -29.80
N GLU A 57 16.43 -23.62 -29.98
CA GLU A 57 17.39 -22.89 -29.14
C GLU A 57 17.15 -21.37 -29.19
N GLU A 58 16.92 -20.80 -30.38
CA GLU A 58 16.59 -19.38 -30.53
C GLU A 58 15.25 -19.04 -29.85
N MET A 59 14.24 -19.89 -29.97
CA MET A 59 12.93 -19.67 -29.34
C MET A 59 13.00 -19.78 -27.81
N LEU A 60 13.81 -20.68 -27.27
CA LEU A 60 14.11 -20.79 -25.84
C LEU A 60 14.85 -19.55 -25.35
N ALA A 61 15.91 -19.13 -26.04
CA ALA A 61 16.69 -17.95 -25.71
C ALA A 61 15.86 -16.65 -25.76
N ALA A 62 14.90 -16.57 -26.67
CA ALA A 62 13.94 -15.47 -26.78
C ALA A 62 12.80 -15.55 -25.73
N GLY A 63 12.73 -16.63 -24.94
CA GLY A 63 11.71 -16.82 -23.91
C GLY A 63 10.29 -17.03 -24.45
N LEU A 64 10.16 -17.45 -25.72
CA LEU A 64 8.87 -17.70 -26.39
C LEU A 64 8.31 -19.09 -26.09
N ILE A 65 9.22 -20.04 -25.81
CA ILE A 65 8.91 -21.39 -25.34
C ILE A 65 9.53 -21.64 -23.96
N GLY A 66 9.04 -22.66 -23.28
CA GLY A 66 9.65 -23.21 -22.07
C GLY A 66 9.88 -24.71 -22.23
N GLU A 67 10.72 -25.28 -21.36
CA GLU A 67 10.96 -26.72 -21.30
C GLU A 67 10.11 -27.34 -20.18
N GLY A 68 9.60 -28.54 -20.44
CA GLY A 68 8.92 -29.36 -19.44
C GLY A 68 9.17 -30.84 -19.69
N ASP A 69 8.65 -31.69 -18.81
CA ASP A 69 8.93 -33.14 -18.80
C ASP A 69 8.57 -33.85 -20.12
N ARG A 70 7.65 -33.27 -20.91
CA ARG A 70 7.16 -33.80 -22.19
C ARG A 70 7.74 -33.09 -23.42
N GLY A 71 8.76 -32.25 -23.23
CA GLY A 71 9.40 -31.45 -24.27
C GLY A 71 9.07 -29.95 -24.19
N ALA A 72 9.52 -29.22 -25.21
CA ALA A 72 9.29 -27.78 -25.33
C ALA A 72 7.80 -27.46 -25.52
N TYR A 73 7.37 -26.33 -24.97
CA TYR A 73 6.01 -25.82 -25.10
C TYR A 73 5.96 -24.31 -25.24
N ASP A 74 4.95 -23.81 -25.94
CA ASP A 74 4.63 -22.39 -26.05
C ASP A 74 4.36 -21.78 -24.67
N ARG A 75 5.10 -20.73 -24.34
CA ARG A 75 5.04 -20.10 -23.01
C ARG A 75 3.71 -19.40 -22.74
N PHE A 76 3.17 -18.75 -23.77
CA PHE A 76 1.91 -18.01 -23.69
C PHE A 76 0.80 -18.83 -24.33
N ARG A 77 -0.29 -19.07 -23.58
CA ARG A 77 -1.38 -19.96 -24.02
C ARG A 77 -2.73 -19.48 -23.49
N GLY A 78 -3.72 -19.34 -24.36
CA GLY A 78 -5.07 -18.91 -23.98
C GLY A 78 -5.13 -17.51 -23.35
N ARG A 79 -4.23 -16.61 -23.75
CA ARG A 79 -4.00 -15.31 -23.10
C ARG A 79 -4.06 -14.17 -24.10
N LEU A 80 -4.49 -13.00 -23.62
CA LEU A 80 -4.31 -11.74 -24.37
C LEU A 80 -2.86 -11.28 -24.21
N VAL A 81 -2.24 -10.81 -25.29
CA VAL A 81 -0.79 -10.56 -25.37
C VAL A 81 -0.52 -9.11 -25.78
N TRP A 82 0.35 -8.45 -25.01
CA TRP A 82 0.89 -7.12 -25.28
C TRP A 82 2.35 -7.24 -25.68
N PRO A 83 2.76 -6.75 -26.86
CA PRO A 83 4.17 -6.69 -27.23
C PRO A 83 4.88 -5.60 -26.42
N ILE A 84 6.02 -5.94 -25.83
CA ILE A 84 6.88 -5.01 -25.12
C ILE A 84 8.03 -4.65 -26.05
N ARG A 85 8.15 -3.35 -26.36
CA ARG A 85 9.05 -2.85 -27.40
C ARG A 85 10.15 -1.97 -26.82
N ASP A 86 11.27 -1.91 -27.52
CA ASP A 86 12.33 -0.95 -27.24
C ASP A 86 12.00 0.43 -27.83
N THR A 87 12.90 1.40 -27.61
CA THR A 87 12.75 2.78 -28.12
C THR A 87 12.79 2.91 -29.65
N THR A 88 13.09 1.84 -30.38
CA THR A 88 13.09 1.77 -31.86
C THR A 88 11.84 1.08 -32.40
N GLY A 89 11.00 0.52 -31.52
CA GLY A 89 9.78 -0.22 -31.87
C GLY A 89 10.00 -1.73 -32.04
N GLN A 90 11.22 -2.24 -31.85
CA GLN A 90 11.52 -3.67 -31.94
C GLN A 90 10.94 -4.41 -30.72
N THR A 91 10.30 -5.55 -30.96
CA THR A 91 9.68 -6.33 -29.88
C THR A 91 10.74 -7.13 -29.12
N LEU A 92 10.88 -6.84 -27.83
CA LEU A 92 11.83 -7.49 -26.92
C LEU A 92 11.22 -8.70 -26.21
N GLY A 93 9.91 -8.65 -25.98
CA GLY A 93 9.18 -9.66 -25.22
C GLY A 93 7.70 -9.34 -25.18
N PHE A 94 6.99 -10.02 -24.28
CA PHE A 94 5.53 -9.95 -24.19
C PHE A 94 5.06 -9.96 -22.74
N GLY A 95 3.98 -9.23 -22.50
CA GLY A 95 3.13 -9.40 -21.33
C GLY A 95 1.85 -10.11 -21.72
N ALA A 96 1.39 -11.07 -20.92
CA ALA A 96 0.25 -11.92 -21.26
C ALA A 96 -0.74 -12.04 -20.10
N ARG A 97 -1.97 -11.59 -20.30
CA ARG A 97 -3.03 -11.60 -19.28
C ARG A 97 -3.84 -12.90 -19.36
N LYS A 98 -4.05 -13.53 -18.19
CA LYS A 98 -4.99 -14.64 -18.01
C LYS A 98 -6.40 -14.20 -18.41
N LEU A 99 -7.12 -15.05 -19.15
CA LEU A 99 -8.53 -14.82 -19.54
C LEU A 99 -9.46 -15.96 -19.10
N LEU A 100 -8.94 -17.19 -19.09
CA LEU A 100 -9.70 -18.41 -18.87
C LEU A 100 -9.50 -18.90 -17.43
N ASP A 101 -10.56 -19.36 -16.76
CA ASP A 101 -10.48 -19.75 -15.35
C ASP A 101 -9.56 -20.95 -15.11
N ASP A 102 -9.48 -21.86 -16.09
CA ASP A 102 -8.71 -23.10 -16.01
C ASP A 102 -7.20 -22.92 -16.17
N ASP A 103 -6.73 -21.74 -16.58
CA ASP A 103 -5.32 -21.37 -16.59
C ASP A 103 -4.81 -21.13 -15.16
N GLN A 104 -4.03 -22.07 -14.60
CA GLN A 104 -3.52 -21.96 -13.23
C GLN A 104 -2.35 -20.96 -13.06
N GLY A 105 -1.95 -20.26 -14.12
CA GLY A 105 -0.86 -19.29 -14.08
C GLY A 105 -1.26 -17.93 -13.47
N PRO A 106 -0.28 -17.02 -13.29
CA PRO A 106 -0.51 -15.71 -12.69
C PRO A 106 -1.44 -14.84 -13.54
N LYS A 107 -2.06 -13.82 -12.93
CA LYS A 107 -2.92 -12.82 -13.61
C LYS A 107 -2.24 -12.22 -14.84
N TYR A 108 -0.96 -11.85 -14.69
CA TYR A 108 -0.07 -11.44 -15.78
C TYR A 108 1.18 -12.31 -15.78
N LEU A 109 1.54 -12.79 -16.97
CA LEU A 109 2.77 -13.54 -17.24
C LEU A 109 3.62 -12.75 -18.23
N ASN A 110 4.86 -12.42 -17.87
CA ASN A 110 5.78 -11.73 -18.77
C ASN A 110 6.86 -12.68 -19.26
N THR A 111 7.49 -12.34 -20.40
CA THR A 111 8.74 -12.96 -20.86
C THR A 111 9.75 -13.04 -19.70
N PRO A 112 10.46 -14.17 -19.53
CA PRO A 112 11.57 -14.26 -18.57
C PRO A 112 12.71 -13.31 -18.95
N GLU A 113 13.76 -13.22 -18.13
CA GLU A 113 14.97 -12.50 -18.54
C GLU A 113 15.57 -13.17 -19.78
N THR A 114 15.92 -12.38 -20.79
CA THR A 114 16.56 -12.82 -22.03
C THR A 114 17.72 -11.88 -22.39
N PRO A 115 18.54 -12.19 -23.40
CA PRO A 115 19.58 -11.26 -23.86
C PRO A 115 19.04 -9.88 -24.25
N VAL A 116 17.78 -9.80 -24.68
CA VAL A 116 17.12 -8.56 -25.16
C VAL A 116 16.04 -8.03 -24.22
N TYR A 117 15.55 -8.84 -23.27
CA TYR A 117 14.49 -8.46 -22.34
C TYR A 117 14.99 -8.46 -20.90
N ARG A 118 15.01 -7.27 -20.28
CA ARG A 118 15.36 -7.09 -18.88
C ARG A 118 14.24 -6.38 -18.14
N LYS A 119 13.57 -7.06 -17.21
CA LYS A 119 12.40 -6.49 -16.50
C LYS A 119 12.70 -5.18 -15.79
N SER A 120 13.94 -5.00 -15.30
CA SER A 120 14.36 -3.78 -14.60
C SER A 120 14.57 -2.56 -15.51
N GLN A 121 14.52 -2.73 -16.84
CA GLN A 121 14.82 -1.68 -17.82
C GLN A 121 13.66 -1.42 -18.79
N VAL A 122 12.85 -2.43 -19.09
CA VAL A 122 11.76 -2.31 -20.06
C VAL A 122 10.56 -1.55 -19.50
N LEU A 123 10.04 -0.63 -20.29
CA LEU A 123 8.83 0.15 -19.99
C LEU A 123 7.86 -0.02 -21.15
N TYR A 124 6.68 -0.56 -20.86
CA TYR A 124 5.62 -0.69 -21.86
C TYR A 124 5.11 0.69 -22.29
N GLY A 125 4.87 0.87 -23.59
CA GLY A 125 4.41 2.13 -24.20
C GLY A 125 5.53 3.15 -24.45
N LEU A 126 6.78 2.85 -24.09
CA LEU A 126 7.89 3.78 -24.27
C LEU A 126 8.18 4.08 -25.75
N ASP A 127 7.99 3.11 -26.63
CA ASP A 127 8.10 3.24 -28.09
C ASP A 127 7.12 4.29 -28.64
N LEU A 128 5.88 4.29 -28.13
CA LEU A 128 4.86 5.28 -28.47
C LEU A 128 5.13 6.64 -27.82
N ALA A 129 5.57 6.62 -26.56
CA ALA A 129 5.68 7.81 -25.74
C ALA A 129 6.96 8.62 -25.98
N ARG A 130 8.05 7.99 -26.43
CA ARG A 130 9.40 8.60 -26.52
C ARG A 130 9.41 9.98 -27.16
N ARG A 131 8.72 10.13 -28.30
CA ARG A 131 8.70 11.39 -29.06
C ARG A 131 8.06 12.50 -28.26
N ASP A 132 6.92 12.23 -27.64
CA ASP A 132 6.20 13.22 -26.86
C ASP A 132 6.89 13.51 -25.53
N ILE A 133 7.46 12.49 -24.86
CA ILE A 133 8.29 12.68 -23.67
C ILE A 133 9.46 13.62 -23.98
N SER A 134 10.16 13.39 -25.09
CA SER A 134 11.30 14.23 -25.47
C SER A 134 10.91 15.68 -25.77
N ARG A 135 9.71 15.88 -26.34
CA ARG A 135 9.15 17.19 -26.73
C ARG A 135 8.58 17.97 -25.55
N THR A 136 7.74 17.34 -24.73
CA THR A 136 7.03 17.97 -23.62
C THR A 136 7.82 17.92 -22.31
N LYS A 137 8.89 17.13 -22.27
CA LYS A 137 9.68 16.83 -21.08
C LYS A 137 8.83 16.25 -19.95
N ARG A 138 7.74 15.53 -20.27
CA ARG A 138 6.83 14.94 -19.30
C ARG A 138 6.75 13.43 -19.51
N VAL A 139 6.74 12.66 -18.42
CA VAL A 139 6.47 11.21 -18.41
C VAL A 139 5.38 10.93 -17.38
N VAL A 140 4.41 10.09 -17.75
CA VAL A 140 3.40 9.57 -16.83
C VAL A 140 3.68 8.08 -16.60
N VAL A 141 3.99 7.69 -15.37
CA VAL A 141 4.25 6.31 -14.99
C VAL A 141 2.98 5.74 -14.38
N VAL A 142 2.43 4.69 -15.01
CA VAL A 142 1.21 3.99 -14.59
C VAL A 142 1.53 2.52 -14.27
N GLU A 143 0.59 1.82 -13.63
CA GLU A 143 0.81 0.46 -13.12
C GLU A 143 0.74 -0.62 -14.22
N GLY A 144 -0.28 -0.56 -15.08
CA GLY A 144 -0.61 -1.65 -15.99
C GLY A 144 -0.60 -1.32 -17.48
N TYR A 145 -0.64 -2.38 -18.30
CA TYR A 145 -0.75 -2.28 -19.77
C TYR A 145 -2.02 -1.55 -20.21
N THR A 146 -3.15 -1.83 -19.58
CA THR A 146 -4.44 -1.20 -19.89
C THR A 146 -4.47 0.27 -19.51
N ASP A 147 -3.71 0.66 -18.49
CA ASP A 147 -3.63 2.05 -18.04
C ASP A 147 -2.85 2.89 -19.05
N VAL A 148 -1.76 2.34 -19.60
CA VAL A 148 -1.04 2.97 -20.71
C VAL A 148 -1.97 3.14 -21.90
N MET A 149 -2.72 2.10 -22.28
CA MET A 149 -3.69 2.20 -23.38
C MET A 149 -4.73 3.29 -23.13
N ALA A 150 -5.33 3.31 -21.94
CA ALA A 150 -6.32 4.30 -21.54
C ALA A 150 -5.77 5.73 -21.58
N CYS A 151 -4.57 5.95 -21.04
CA CYS A 151 -3.88 7.25 -21.09
C CYS A 151 -3.63 7.71 -22.52
N HIS A 152 -3.04 6.87 -23.36
CA HIS A 152 -2.73 7.22 -24.75
C HIS A 152 -3.99 7.52 -25.56
N LEU A 153 -5.06 6.74 -25.41
CA LEU A 153 -6.35 7.01 -26.04
C LEU A 153 -6.99 8.32 -25.55
N ALA A 154 -6.80 8.66 -24.28
CA ALA A 154 -7.20 9.95 -23.73
C ALA A 154 -6.27 11.11 -24.14
N GLY A 155 -5.26 10.89 -24.98
CA GLY A 155 -4.32 11.94 -25.43
C GLY A 155 -3.13 12.19 -24.49
N ILE A 156 -2.99 11.40 -23.43
CA ILE A 156 -1.83 11.40 -22.53
C ILE A 156 -0.77 10.47 -23.10
N THR A 157 -0.19 10.89 -24.21
CA THR A 157 0.74 10.10 -25.03
C THR A 157 2.11 9.89 -24.38
N THR A 158 2.33 10.44 -23.19
CA THR A 158 3.57 10.28 -22.42
C THR A 158 3.52 9.14 -21.39
N ALA A 159 2.44 8.34 -21.40
CA ALA A 159 2.24 7.28 -20.42
C ALA A 159 3.07 6.02 -20.71
N VAL A 160 3.66 5.45 -19.66
CA VAL A 160 4.47 4.22 -19.68
C VAL A 160 4.20 3.38 -18.42
N ALA A 161 4.43 2.07 -18.48
CA ALA A 161 4.27 1.18 -17.33
C ALA A 161 5.43 0.19 -17.15
N THR A 162 5.67 -0.23 -15.91
CA THR A 162 6.61 -1.33 -15.61
C THR A 162 6.01 -2.69 -15.95
N CYS A 163 6.85 -3.62 -16.41
CA CYS A 163 6.38 -4.92 -16.88
C CYS A 163 6.48 -6.00 -15.77
N GLY A 164 5.54 -5.96 -14.81
CA GLY A 164 5.44 -6.95 -13.73
C GLY A 164 6.61 -6.92 -12.74
N THR A 165 7.12 -5.73 -12.46
CA THR A 165 8.15 -5.44 -11.47
C THR A 165 7.89 -4.07 -10.85
N ALA A 166 8.50 -3.79 -9.71
CA ALA A 166 8.47 -2.45 -9.14
C ALA A 166 9.26 -1.46 -10.02
N PHE A 167 8.79 -0.22 -10.07
CA PHE A 167 9.56 0.89 -10.62
C PHE A 167 10.85 1.09 -9.79
N GLY A 168 11.97 1.42 -10.45
CA GLY A 168 13.29 1.36 -9.81
C GLY A 168 14.38 2.05 -10.61
N VAL A 169 15.60 2.01 -10.08
CA VAL A 169 16.76 2.80 -10.54
C VAL A 169 17.04 2.68 -12.04
N ASP A 170 16.96 1.49 -12.61
CA ASP A 170 17.28 1.28 -14.01
C ASP A 170 16.20 1.85 -14.96
N HIS A 171 14.92 1.83 -14.55
CA HIS A 171 13.85 2.55 -15.24
C HIS A 171 14.09 4.07 -15.23
N ILE A 172 14.58 4.61 -14.12
CA ILE A 172 14.92 6.04 -14.00
C ILE A 172 15.99 6.44 -15.01
N LYS A 173 17.03 5.61 -15.18
CA LYS A 173 18.08 5.85 -16.18
C LYS A 173 17.52 5.86 -17.61
N VAL A 174 16.58 4.97 -17.91
CA VAL A 174 15.90 4.92 -19.22
C VAL A 174 15.09 6.19 -19.44
N ILE A 175 14.26 6.59 -18.47
CA ILE A 175 13.44 7.81 -18.55
C ILE A 175 14.32 9.07 -18.71
N ARG A 176 15.39 9.21 -17.91
CA ARG A 176 16.33 10.34 -18.02
C ARG A 176 16.92 10.48 -19.42
N ARG A 177 17.35 9.37 -20.02
CA ARG A 177 17.89 9.35 -21.38
C ARG A 177 16.87 9.84 -22.41
N VAL A 178 15.59 9.52 -22.22
CA VAL A 178 14.51 9.92 -23.13
C VAL A 178 14.10 11.39 -22.90
N LEU A 179 14.13 11.86 -21.66
CA LEU A 179 13.94 13.26 -21.30
C LEU A 179 15.04 14.16 -21.87
N GLY A 180 16.23 13.62 -22.15
CA GLY A 180 17.36 14.35 -22.76
C GLY A 180 18.35 14.91 -21.73
N ASP A 181 18.25 14.48 -20.48
CA ASP A 181 19.18 14.85 -19.40
C ASP A 181 20.44 14.00 -19.51
N VAL A 182 21.38 14.41 -20.37
CA VAL A 182 22.67 13.71 -20.55
C VAL A 182 23.82 14.39 -19.79
N ASP A 183 23.67 15.66 -19.39
CA ASP A 183 24.73 16.37 -18.66
C ASP A 183 24.23 17.01 -17.35
N ASN A 184 24.88 16.60 -16.26
CA ASN A 184 24.60 16.94 -14.86
C ASN A 184 24.87 18.42 -14.49
N SER A 185 24.91 19.36 -15.43
CA SER A 185 25.41 20.73 -15.16
C SER A 185 24.40 21.86 -15.28
N ASP A 186 23.29 21.74 -16.02
CA ASP A 186 22.39 22.87 -16.24
C ASP A 186 20.93 22.53 -15.92
N SER A 187 20.51 22.86 -14.70
CA SER A 187 19.16 22.65 -14.14
C SER A 187 18.05 23.52 -14.76
N HIS A 188 18.17 23.93 -16.03
CA HIS A 188 17.28 24.91 -16.66
C HIS A 188 16.18 24.32 -17.55
N GLY A 189 15.91 23.01 -17.45
CA GLY A 189 14.82 22.36 -18.18
C GLY A 189 14.28 21.12 -17.48
N LEU A 190 14.04 21.19 -16.16
CA LEU A 190 13.58 20.07 -15.34
C LEU A 190 12.32 19.45 -15.98
N GLY A 191 12.44 18.24 -16.50
CA GLY A 191 11.28 17.47 -16.93
C GLY A 191 10.36 17.16 -15.76
N GLU A 192 9.19 16.59 -16.05
CA GLU A 192 8.20 16.16 -15.07
C GLU A 192 8.04 14.65 -15.14
N VAL A 193 8.13 13.97 -14.00
CA VAL A 193 7.78 12.56 -13.86
C VAL A 193 6.58 12.46 -12.93
N ILE A 194 5.47 11.98 -13.48
CA ILE A 194 4.17 11.93 -12.83
C ILE A 194 3.84 10.47 -12.58
N PHE A 195 3.75 10.07 -11.32
CA PHE A 195 3.34 8.72 -10.98
C PHE A 195 1.83 8.67 -10.72
N THR A 196 1.14 7.74 -11.36
CA THR A 196 -0.23 7.39 -11.00
C THR A 196 -0.20 6.14 -10.15
N PHE A 197 -0.80 6.20 -8.96
CA PHE A 197 -0.90 5.06 -8.07
C PHE A 197 -2.35 4.82 -7.70
N ASP A 198 -2.70 3.56 -7.48
CA ASP A 198 -3.91 3.22 -6.76
C ASP A 198 -3.78 3.77 -5.31
N PRO A 199 -4.84 4.33 -4.71
CA PRO A 199 -4.77 4.81 -3.32
C PRO A 199 -4.75 3.68 -2.29
N ASP A 200 -4.77 2.43 -2.74
CA ASP A 200 -4.62 1.28 -1.88
C ASP A 200 -3.22 1.22 -1.25
N GLU A 201 -3.04 0.29 -0.31
CA GLU A 201 -1.77 0.13 0.40
C GLU A 201 -0.60 -0.22 -0.56
N ALA A 202 -0.89 -0.86 -1.70
CA ALA A 202 0.11 -1.27 -2.68
C ALA A 202 0.64 -0.07 -3.47
N GLY A 203 -0.25 0.78 -4.00
CA GLY A 203 0.12 2.01 -4.70
C GLY A 203 0.80 3.02 -3.77
N GLN A 204 0.39 3.09 -2.50
CA GLN A 204 1.11 3.87 -1.49
C GLN A 204 2.54 3.34 -1.23
N LYS A 205 2.73 2.01 -1.16
CA LYS A 205 4.08 1.41 -1.06
C LYS A 205 4.89 1.65 -2.33
N ALA A 206 4.26 1.71 -3.50
CA ALA A 206 4.91 2.06 -4.76
C ALA A 206 5.38 3.52 -4.76
N ALA A 207 4.54 4.45 -4.27
CA ALA A 207 4.89 5.86 -4.06
C ALA A 207 6.11 6.02 -3.13
N SER A 208 6.13 5.34 -1.97
CA SER A 208 7.29 5.36 -1.06
C SER A 208 8.57 4.86 -1.72
N ARG A 209 8.48 3.81 -2.56
CA ARG A 209 9.62 3.25 -3.28
C ARG A 209 10.13 4.21 -4.36
N ALA A 210 9.23 4.79 -5.14
CA ALA A 210 9.56 5.83 -6.12
C ALA A 210 10.20 7.05 -5.44
N PHE A 211 9.71 7.44 -4.26
CA PHE A 211 10.28 8.52 -3.45
C PHE A 211 11.70 8.21 -2.95
N GLY A 212 11.98 6.98 -2.53
CA GLY A 212 13.32 6.57 -2.10
C GLY A 212 14.39 6.78 -3.18
N GLU A 213 13.97 6.77 -4.45
CA GLU A 213 14.83 7.00 -5.60
C GLU A 213 14.69 8.42 -6.20
N GLU A 214 13.92 9.31 -5.56
CA GLU A 214 13.60 10.67 -6.03
C GLU A 214 14.86 11.49 -6.31
N GLN A 215 15.86 11.39 -5.43
CA GLN A 215 17.13 12.12 -5.57
C GLN A 215 17.93 11.73 -6.82
N ARG A 216 17.52 10.65 -7.49
CA ARG A 216 18.05 10.19 -8.78
C ARG A 216 17.20 10.61 -9.95
N PHE A 217 16.20 11.48 -9.78
CA PHE A 217 15.63 12.22 -10.88
C PHE A 217 16.37 13.55 -11.02
N ALA A 218 16.61 13.95 -12.26
CA ALA A 218 16.97 15.35 -12.56
C ALA A 218 15.69 16.14 -12.89
N ALA A 219 14.54 15.48 -12.83
CA ALA A 219 13.21 15.95 -13.16
C ALA A 219 12.40 16.15 -11.87
N GLN A 220 11.42 17.04 -11.92
CA GLN A 220 10.46 17.23 -10.85
C GLN A 220 9.51 16.03 -10.79
N THR A 221 9.31 15.51 -9.58
CA THR A 221 8.45 14.34 -9.36
C THR A 221 7.09 14.75 -8.80
N TYR A 222 6.04 14.12 -9.33
CA TYR A 222 4.65 14.38 -9.00
C TYR A 222 3.88 13.08 -8.80
N VAL A 223 2.75 13.18 -8.11
CA VAL A 223 1.78 12.09 -7.94
C VAL A 223 0.40 12.56 -8.41
N ALA A 224 -0.28 11.70 -9.15
CA ALA A 224 -1.68 11.86 -9.49
C ALA A 224 -2.46 10.65 -8.97
N VAL A 225 -3.40 10.87 -8.04
CA VAL A 225 -4.23 9.82 -7.46
C VAL A 225 -5.68 10.07 -7.87
N ALA A 226 -6.30 9.08 -8.52
CA ALA A 226 -7.69 9.22 -8.93
C ALA A 226 -8.62 9.27 -7.70
N PRO A 227 -9.75 10.02 -7.79
CA PRO A 227 -10.82 9.90 -6.81
C PRO A 227 -11.35 8.46 -6.74
N ASP A 228 -11.86 8.07 -5.57
CA ASP A 228 -12.55 6.79 -5.35
C ASP A 228 -11.69 5.52 -5.55
N GLY A 229 -10.39 5.68 -5.79
CA GLY A 229 -9.45 4.57 -5.97
C GLY A 229 -9.50 3.85 -7.30
N LEU A 230 -9.96 4.54 -8.34
CA LEU A 230 -9.96 4.03 -9.70
C LEU A 230 -8.55 4.05 -10.33
N ASP A 231 -8.17 2.99 -11.02
CA ASP A 231 -7.00 3.00 -11.90
C ASP A 231 -7.27 3.88 -13.15
N PRO A 232 -6.24 4.28 -13.94
CA PRO A 232 -6.45 5.07 -15.15
C PRO A 232 -7.46 4.48 -16.15
N CYS A 233 -7.49 3.16 -16.30
CA CYS A 233 -8.43 2.48 -17.19
C CYS A 233 -9.87 2.59 -16.69
N ASP A 234 -10.10 2.30 -15.41
CA ASP A 234 -11.39 2.31 -14.74
C ASP A 234 -11.91 3.76 -14.61
N LEU A 235 -11.02 4.74 -14.36
CA LEU A 235 -11.36 6.16 -14.38
C LEU A 235 -11.85 6.61 -15.76
N ARG A 236 -11.16 6.19 -16.83
CA ARG A 236 -11.58 6.51 -18.20
C ARG A 236 -12.93 5.89 -18.53
N LEU A 237 -13.17 4.66 -18.09
CA LEU A 237 -14.46 3.98 -18.27
C LEU A 237 -15.59 4.68 -17.52
N ALA A 238 -15.36 5.08 -16.27
CA ALA A 238 -16.38 5.66 -15.42
C ALA A 238 -16.67 7.14 -15.73
N LYS A 239 -15.63 7.93 -16.05
CA LYS A 239 -15.70 9.40 -16.11
C LYS A 239 -15.19 10.01 -17.43
N GLY A 240 -14.75 9.18 -18.38
CA GLY A 240 -14.31 9.60 -19.72
C GLY A 240 -12.87 10.13 -19.79
N ASP A 241 -12.42 10.39 -21.02
CA ASP A 241 -11.03 10.79 -21.31
C ASP A 241 -10.63 12.11 -20.61
N ASP A 242 -11.55 13.08 -20.53
CA ASP A 242 -11.29 14.37 -19.87
C ASP A 242 -10.96 14.22 -18.38
N ALA A 243 -11.56 13.23 -17.70
CA ALA A 243 -11.26 12.98 -16.29
C ALA A 243 -9.83 12.50 -16.10
N LEU A 244 -9.33 11.68 -17.03
CA LEU A 244 -7.96 11.19 -17.00
C LEU A 244 -6.94 12.30 -17.30
N ARG A 245 -7.26 13.22 -18.22
CA ARG A 245 -6.41 14.41 -18.47
C ARG A 245 -6.35 15.31 -17.24
N ARG A 246 -7.51 15.62 -16.64
CA ARG A 246 -7.57 16.43 -15.41
C ARG A 246 -6.78 15.80 -14.26
N LEU A 247 -6.85 14.48 -14.10
CA LEU A 247 -6.05 13.77 -13.09
C LEU A 247 -4.55 14.08 -13.22
N VAL A 248 -4.01 14.04 -14.45
CA VAL A 248 -2.59 14.31 -14.71
C VAL A 248 -2.26 15.80 -14.59
N ASP A 249 -3.18 16.68 -14.99
CA ASP A 249 -2.99 18.13 -14.89
C ASP A 249 -3.00 18.62 -13.42
N GLU A 250 -3.85 18.04 -12.58
CA GLU A 250 -4.01 18.35 -11.15
C GLU A 250 -3.05 17.57 -10.23
N ARG A 251 -2.00 16.97 -10.81
CA ARG A 251 -0.95 16.26 -10.07
C ARG A 251 -0.39 17.09 -8.91
N LYS A 252 -0.07 16.43 -7.81
CA LYS A 252 0.52 17.04 -6.62
C LYS A 252 2.02 16.78 -6.55
N PRO A 253 2.83 17.72 -6.04
CA PRO A 253 4.27 17.48 -5.83
C PRO A 253 4.51 16.25 -4.95
N MET A 254 5.50 15.43 -5.33
CA MET A 254 5.82 14.19 -4.61
C MET A 254 6.17 14.44 -3.14
N PHE A 255 6.99 15.45 -2.85
CA PHE A 255 7.36 15.81 -1.48
C PHE A 255 6.15 16.19 -0.63
N GLU A 256 5.24 17.03 -1.15
CA GLU A 256 4.00 17.37 -0.44
C GLU A 256 3.18 16.12 -0.13
N PHE A 257 2.98 15.25 -1.12
CA PHE A 257 2.23 14.02 -0.94
C PHE A 257 2.85 13.13 0.16
N MET A 258 4.16 12.93 0.12
CA MET A 258 4.87 12.09 1.09
C MET A 258 4.84 12.68 2.50
N ILE A 259 5.04 13.99 2.65
CA ILE A 259 4.95 14.65 3.95
C ILE A 259 3.53 14.50 4.51
N ARG A 260 2.50 14.88 3.74
CA ARG A 260 1.10 14.79 4.20
C ARG A 260 0.71 13.37 4.58
N ARG A 261 1.21 12.36 3.86
CA ARG A 261 0.99 10.96 4.21
C ARG A 261 1.62 10.61 5.56
N VAL A 262 2.86 11.03 5.80
CA VAL A 262 3.51 10.82 7.11
C VAL A 262 2.70 11.50 8.21
N LEU A 263 2.25 12.73 7.98
CA LEU A 263 1.44 13.48 8.95
C LEU A 263 0.10 12.80 9.24
N ALA A 264 -0.53 12.15 8.26
CA ALA A 264 -1.82 11.47 8.42
C ALA A 264 -1.80 10.30 9.42
N ALA A 265 -0.61 9.80 9.80
CA ALA A 265 -0.45 8.77 10.82
C ALA A 265 -0.46 9.32 12.26
N PHE A 266 -0.54 10.64 12.44
CA PHE A 266 -0.45 11.31 13.74
C PHE A 266 -1.68 12.17 14.01
N ASP A 267 -2.07 12.25 15.28
CA ASP A 267 -3.08 13.20 15.74
C ASP A 267 -2.43 14.57 16.00
N LEU A 268 -2.52 15.47 15.03
CA LEU A 268 -1.93 16.81 15.09
C LEU A 268 -2.63 17.74 16.10
N GLU A 269 -3.75 17.33 16.71
CA GLU A 269 -4.38 18.12 17.77
C GLU A 269 -3.62 18.01 19.09
N THR A 270 -2.88 16.91 19.31
CA THR A 270 -2.08 16.66 20.52
C THR A 270 -0.64 17.17 20.39
N VAL A 271 -0.01 17.52 21.51
CA VAL A 271 1.41 17.95 21.52
C VAL A 271 2.30 16.78 21.12
N GLU A 272 2.04 15.58 21.65
CA GLU A 272 2.76 14.35 21.33
C GLU A 272 2.65 13.99 19.85
N GLY A 273 1.45 14.12 19.28
CA GLY A 273 1.21 13.86 17.87
C GLY A 273 1.88 14.89 16.97
N ARG A 274 1.86 16.19 17.30
CA ARG A 274 2.62 17.21 16.56
C ARG A 274 4.13 16.95 16.60
N VAL A 275 4.68 16.64 17.77
CA VAL A 275 6.12 16.34 17.93
C VAL A 275 6.48 15.05 17.20
N GLY A 276 5.64 14.01 17.28
CA GLY A 276 5.82 12.76 16.56
C GLY A 276 5.79 12.96 15.04
N ALA A 277 4.80 13.71 14.55
CA ALA A 277 4.63 14.03 13.14
C ALA A 277 5.80 14.85 12.60
N LEU A 278 6.26 15.86 13.34
CA LEU A 278 7.45 16.64 12.98
C LEU A 278 8.69 15.75 12.88
N ARG A 279 8.94 14.89 13.87
CA ARG A 279 10.09 13.97 13.86
C ARG A 279 10.03 12.98 12.71
N ALA A 280 8.84 12.49 12.37
CA ALA A 280 8.66 11.54 11.28
C ALA A 280 8.75 12.21 9.89
N ALA A 281 8.28 13.45 9.74
CA ALA A 281 8.31 14.18 8.47
C ALA A 281 9.65 14.90 8.21
N ALA A 282 10.40 15.26 9.25
CA ALA A 282 11.68 15.96 9.13
C ALA A 282 12.70 15.25 8.20
N PRO A 283 12.87 13.91 8.23
CA PRO A 283 13.73 13.19 7.28
C PRO A 283 13.33 13.38 5.81
N VAL A 284 12.03 13.51 5.52
CA VAL A 284 11.52 13.73 4.15
C VAL A 284 11.95 15.09 3.64
N VAL A 285 11.81 16.14 4.46
CA VAL A 285 12.24 17.51 4.13
C VAL A 285 13.77 17.60 4.06
N ALA A 286 14.49 16.93 4.96
CA ALA A 286 15.96 16.88 4.96
C ALA A 286 16.55 16.26 3.68
N GLY A 287 15.78 15.43 2.97
CA GLY A 287 16.17 14.84 1.69
C GLY A 287 16.11 15.79 0.49
N ILE A 288 15.50 16.97 0.62
CA ILE A 288 15.32 17.94 -0.47
C ILE A 288 16.64 18.66 -0.73
N ARG A 289 17.18 18.51 -1.94
CA ARG A 289 18.45 19.13 -2.35
C ARG A 289 18.31 20.58 -2.80
N ASP A 290 17.19 20.90 -3.45
CA ASP A 290 16.92 22.26 -3.91
C ASP A 290 16.67 23.17 -2.70
N SER A 291 17.53 24.17 -2.50
CA SER A 291 17.47 25.02 -1.32
C SER A 291 16.19 25.85 -1.25
N ALA A 292 15.61 26.25 -2.39
CA ALA A 292 14.39 27.04 -2.41
C ALA A 292 13.17 26.18 -2.05
N LEU A 293 13.07 24.98 -2.62
CA LEU A 293 12.06 23.99 -2.24
C LEU A 293 12.20 23.59 -0.77
N HIS A 294 13.42 23.34 -0.31
CA HIS A 294 13.70 22.98 1.08
C HIS A 294 13.17 24.06 2.06
N THR A 295 13.46 25.34 1.82
CA THR A 295 12.92 26.44 2.63
C THR A 295 11.39 26.54 2.54
N GLY A 296 10.81 26.34 1.36
CA GLY A 296 9.35 26.32 1.19
C GLY A 296 8.68 25.21 1.99
N TYR A 297 9.22 23.98 1.93
CA TYR A 297 8.67 22.83 2.65
C TYR A 297 8.87 22.90 4.16
N ILE A 298 9.92 23.55 4.67
CA ILE A 298 10.02 23.88 6.10
C ILE A 298 8.84 24.73 6.55
N ARG A 299 8.50 25.77 5.78
CA ARG A 299 7.37 26.67 6.10
C ARG A 299 6.04 25.93 6.03
N ASN A 300 5.85 25.10 4.99
CA ASN A 300 4.63 24.30 4.85
C ASN A 300 4.49 23.28 5.98
N LEU A 301 5.56 22.57 6.34
CA LEU A 301 5.55 21.59 7.44
C LEU A 301 5.24 22.26 8.78
N ALA A 302 5.80 23.44 9.04
CA ALA A 302 5.47 24.23 10.24
C ALA A 302 3.97 24.57 10.28
N GLY A 303 3.40 24.99 9.15
CA GLY A 303 1.98 25.28 9.03
C GLY A 303 1.07 24.05 9.16
N TRP A 304 1.48 22.91 8.60
CA TRP A 304 0.69 21.66 8.68
C TRP A 304 0.70 21.06 10.08
N VAL A 305 1.83 21.12 10.78
CA VAL A 305 1.97 20.58 12.15
C VAL A 305 1.53 21.59 13.21
N GLY A 306 1.55 22.88 12.92
CA GLY A 306 1.19 23.94 13.87
C GLY A 306 2.28 24.20 14.91
N VAL A 307 3.54 24.27 14.47
CA VAL A 307 4.74 24.54 15.30
C VAL A 307 5.57 25.70 14.74
N ASP A 308 6.45 26.28 15.56
CA ASP A 308 7.32 27.37 15.09
C ASP A 308 8.28 26.88 13.99
N PRO A 309 8.44 27.62 12.87
CA PRO A 309 9.40 27.26 11.82
C PRO A 309 10.83 26.98 12.31
N LYS A 310 11.27 27.62 13.40
CA LYS A 310 12.59 27.37 14.02
C LYS A 310 12.70 25.96 14.60
N GLU A 311 11.62 25.44 15.19
CA GLU A 311 11.59 24.06 15.68
C GLU A 311 11.69 23.07 14.52
N VAL A 312 11.04 23.37 13.40
CA VAL A 312 11.14 22.58 12.18
C VAL A 312 12.56 22.58 11.61
N VAL A 313 13.20 23.75 11.54
CA VAL A 313 14.61 23.87 11.12
C VAL A 313 15.51 23.00 12.00
N GLY A 314 15.30 23.04 13.33
CA GLY A 314 16.05 22.22 14.28
C GLY A 314 15.84 20.72 14.06
N ALA A 315 14.60 20.28 13.87
CA ALA A 315 14.28 18.88 13.61
C ALA A 315 14.87 18.36 12.30
N VAL A 316 14.78 19.16 11.23
CA VAL A 316 15.35 18.84 9.91
C VAL A 316 16.87 18.79 9.96
N ALA A 317 17.53 19.73 10.65
CA ALA A 317 18.98 19.72 10.84
C ALA A 317 19.47 18.51 11.66
N SER A 318 18.70 18.09 12.66
CA SER A 318 18.98 16.86 13.42
C SER A 318 18.81 15.61 12.55
N ALA A 319 17.76 15.56 11.71
CA ALA A 319 17.51 14.46 10.79
C ALA A 319 18.57 14.35 9.69
N SER A 320 19.13 15.46 9.20
CA SER A 320 20.21 15.42 8.20
C SER A 320 21.55 14.95 8.77
N ARG A 321 21.81 15.21 10.06
CA ARG A 321 23.00 14.73 10.79
C ARG A 321 22.88 13.26 11.18
N ALA A 322 21.67 12.81 11.52
CA ALA A 322 21.36 11.41 11.73
C ALA A 322 21.25 10.69 10.38
N LYS A 323 22.37 10.38 9.71
CA LYS A 323 22.34 9.49 8.54
C LYS A 323 21.65 8.17 8.91
N PRO A 324 20.81 7.59 8.04
CA PRO A 324 20.26 6.27 8.29
C PRO A 324 21.41 5.27 8.30
N SER A 325 21.63 4.59 9.43
CA SER A 325 22.23 3.26 9.37
C SER A 325 21.33 2.43 8.48
N GLN A 326 21.85 1.96 7.35
CA GLN A 326 21.21 0.93 6.54
C GLN A 326 20.72 -0.17 7.49
N GLN A 327 19.42 -0.48 7.46
CA GLN A 327 18.93 -1.73 8.01
C GLN A 327 19.77 -2.87 7.39
N PRO A 328 20.15 -3.89 8.17
CA PRO A 328 20.96 -4.98 7.66
C PRO A 328 20.14 -5.73 6.61
N THR A 329 20.45 -5.50 5.35
CA THR A 329 20.07 -6.38 4.26
C THR A 329 20.67 -7.75 4.57
N GLY A 330 19.80 -8.73 4.81
CA GLY A 330 20.20 -10.13 4.93
C GLY A 330 21.16 -10.49 3.79
N ARG A 331 22.33 -11.02 4.17
CA ARG A 331 23.32 -11.54 3.24
C ARG A 331 22.66 -12.62 2.36
N PRO A 332 22.93 -12.63 1.04
CA PRO A 332 22.62 -13.78 0.21
C PRO A 332 23.67 -14.84 0.50
N ASP A 333 23.28 -15.92 1.16
CA ASP A 333 24.12 -17.10 1.30
C ASP A 333 24.02 -17.92 0.00
N ARG A 334 25.12 -17.97 -0.75
CA ARG A 334 25.31 -18.90 -1.87
C ARG A 334 26.62 -19.63 -1.67
N GLY A 335 26.45 -20.93 -1.37
CA GLY A 335 27.33 -22.01 -1.77
C GLY A 335 28.42 -22.38 -0.76
N ASP A 336 28.38 -23.61 -0.23
CA ASP A 336 29.04 -24.69 -0.97
C ASP A 336 28.56 -26.08 -0.56
N SER A 337 28.69 -27.01 -1.50
CA SER A 337 28.29 -28.40 -1.40
C SER A 337 29.33 -29.23 -0.66
N ARG A 338 28.91 -30.23 0.13
CA ARG A 338 29.62 -31.53 0.31
C ARG A 338 28.76 -32.53 1.09
N TRP A 339 28.40 -33.63 0.40
CA TRP A 339 28.47 -35.06 0.78
C TRP A 339 28.13 -35.40 2.26
N SER A 340 27.25 -36.34 2.62
CA SER A 340 27.07 -37.71 2.11
C SER A 340 25.99 -38.43 2.94
N ASP A 341 25.37 -39.44 2.31
CA ASP A 341 24.75 -40.68 2.81
C ASP A 341 24.16 -40.86 4.22
N ASP A 342 22.96 -41.45 4.15
CA ASP A 342 22.36 -42.57 4.91
C ASP A 342 21.29 -42.31 5.99
N PRO A 343 20.18 -43.10 6.00
CA PRO A 343 19.04 -42.97 6.89
C PRO A 343 19.10 -43.98 8.05
N GLN A 344 18.60 -43.61 9.23
CA GLN A 344 18.01 -44.58 10.16
C GLN A 344 17.26 -43.92 11.33
N ASP A 345 16.02 -44.38 11.50
CA ASP A 345 15.28 -44.68 12.73
C ASP A 345 15.42 -43.78 13.97
N ALA A 346 14.29 -43.25 14.43
CA ALA A 346 13.79 -43.55 15.76
C ALA A 346 12.30 -43.18 15.92
N SER A 347 11.57 -44.17 16.41
CA SER A 347 10.20 -44.17 16.90
C SER A 347 9.94 -43.15 18.02
N GLY A 348 8.68 -42.69 18.09
CA GLY A 348 8.16 -41.92 19.21
C GLY A 348 6.64 -41.75 19.12
N GLU A 349 5.90 -42.75 19.59
CA GLU A 349 4.47 -42.67 19.87
C GLU A 349 4.20 -41.62 20.97
N GLY A 350 3.11 -40.86 20.83
CA GLY A 350 2.67 -39.96 21.90
C GLY A 350 1.51 -39.03 21.57
N GLY A 351 0.29 -39.57 21.56
CA GLY A 351 -0.93 -38.90 22.04
C GLY A 351 -1.47 -37.69 21.27
N GLU A 352 -2.40 -37.94 20.35
CA GLU A 352 -3.36 -36.94 19.89
C GLU A 352 -4.36 -36.61 21.02
N GLY A 353 -4.12 -35.49 21.71
CA GLY A 353 -5.18 -34.73 22.37
C GLY A 353 -5.90 -33.84 21.35
N PRO A 354 -7.16 -33.41 21.60
CA PRO A 354 -7.94 -32.65 20.64
C PRO A 354 -7.19 -31.37 20.25
N ASN A 355 -6.90 -31.23 18.96
CA ASN A 355 -6.26 -30.07 18.35
C ASN A 355 -7.19 -28.86 18.45
N VAL A 356 -7.25 -28.23 19.63
CA VAL A 356 -7.81 -26.90 19.80
C VAL A 356 -6.85 -25.95 19.09
N LYS A 357 -7.28 -25.38 17.96
CA LYS A 357 -6.54 -24.32 17.27
C LYS A 357 -6.11 -23.30 18.34
N PRO A 358 -4.80 -22.95 18.44
CA PRO A 358 -4.39 -21.97 19.43
C PRO A 358 -5.17 -20.69 19.16
N GLY A 359 -5.90 -20.24 20.17
CA GLY A 359 -6.57 -18.96 20.17
C GLY A 359 -5.57 -17.82 19.96
N PRO A 360 -6.05 -16.60 19.61
CA PRO A 360 -5.16 -15.46 19.43
C PRO A 360 -4.30 -15.22 20.67
N SER A 361 -3.02 -14.90 20.46
CA SER A 361 -2.05 -14.67 21.54
C SER A 361 -1.68 -13.19 21.69
N ILE A 362 -1.37 -12.77 22.91
CA ILE A 362 -0.85 -11.43 23.24
C ILE A 362 0.45 -11.11 22.49
N THR A 363 1.25 -12.13 22.15
CA THR A 363 2.51 -12.00 21.40
C THR A 363 2.30 -11.73 19.92
N GLU A 364 1.10 -12.03 19.40
CA GLU A 364 0.72 -11.85 18.00
C GLU A 364 0.02 -10.51 17.76
N LEU A 365 -0.27 -9.76 18.83
CA LEU A 365 -0.86 -8.44 18.73
C LEU A 365 0.11 -7.46 18.02
N PRO A 366 -0.38 -6.65 17.06
CA PRO A 366 0.37 -5.56 16.48
C PRO A 366 1.03 -4.64 17.53
N THR A 367 2.23 -4.15 17.23
CA THR A 367 3.01 -3.29 18.13
C THR A 367 2.77 -1.80 17.92
N ASP A 368 1.77 -1.44 17.10
CA ASP A 368 1.40 -0.05 16.87
C ASP A 368 0.87 0.62 18.15
N PRO A 369 0.94 1.96 18.26
CA PRO A 369 0.56 2.68 19.48
C PRO A 369 -0.91 2.49 19.89
N VAL A 370 -1.81 2.31 18.93
CA VAL A 370 -3.25 2.14 19.16
C VAL A 370 -3.53 0.80 19.79
N THR A 371 -3.01 -0.29 19.21
CA THR A 371 -3.13 -1.64 19.77
C THR A 371 -2.47 -1.73 21.14
N ARG A 372 -1.35 -1.03 21.36
CA ARG A 372 -0.72 -0.96 22.68
C ARG A 372 -1.59 -0.26 23.72
N LEU A 373 -2.19 0.89 23.40
CA LEU A 373 -3.10 1.60 24.31
C LEU A 373 -4.34 0.74 24.66
N GLU A 374 -4.94 0.11 23.65
CA GLU A 374 -6.07 -0.81 23.82
C GLU A 374 -5.71 -1.99 24.73
N ARG A 375 -4.54 -2.61 24.49
CA ARG A 375 -4.03 -3.73 25.29
C ARG A 375 -3.73 -3.32 26.73
N ASP A 376 -2.99 -2.22 26.91
CA ASP A 376 -2.53 -1.77 28.22
C ASP A 376 -3.71 -1.31 29.10
N ALA A 377 -4.76 -0.72 28.51
CA ALA A 377 -6.00 -0.41 29.21
C ALA A 377 -6.75 -1.67 29.67
N LEU A 378 -6.86 -2.70 28.83
CA LEU A 378 -7.47 -3.98 29.23
C LEU A 378 -6.65 -4.68 30.32
N MET A 379 -5.31 -4.65 30.24
CA MET A 379 -4.44 -5.14 31.32
C MET A 379 -4.71 -4.40 32.63
N ALA A 380 -4.79 -3.07 32.62
CA ALA A 380 -5.08 -2.28 33.81
C ALA A 380 -6.41 -2.67 34.47
N VAL A 381 -7.45 -2.95 33.67
CA VAL A 381 -8.80 -3.26 34.14
C VAL A 381 -8.92 -4.71 34.63
N LEU A 382 -8.24 -5.64 33.96
CA LEU A 382 -8.23 -7.06 34.34
C LEU A 382 -7.38 -7.30 35.58
N GLN A 383 -6.21 -6.66 35.68
CA GLN A 383 -5.25 -6.90 36.76
C GLN A 383 -5.49 -6.03 37.99
N TYR A 384 -5.95 -4.78 37.80
CA TYR A 384 -6.08 -3.80 38.88
C TYR A 384 -7.43 -3.06 38.84
N PRO A 385 -8.57 -3.77 38.91
CA PRO A 385 -9.90 -3.15 38.83
C PRO A 385 -10.15 -2.12 39.94
N ASP A 386 -9.62 -2.34 41.15
CA ASP A 386 -9.71 -1.38 42.26
C ASP A 386 -8.96 -0.06 41.97
N ALA A 387 -7.84 -0.14 41.25
CA ALA A 387 -7.04 1.02 40.89
C ALA A 387 -7.70 1.85 39.79
N VAL A 388 -8.35 1.18 38.83
CA VAL A 388 -9.12 1.82 37.74
C VAL A 388 -10.40 2.46 38.29
N GLY A 389 -11.12 1.75 39.16
CA GLY A 389 -12.39 2.17 39.74
C GLY A 389 -13.59 1.89 38.83
N PRO A 390 -14.80 1.77 39.41
CA PRO A 390 -15.99 1.29 38.70
C PRO A 390 -16.47 2.24 37.59
N GLU A 391 -16.30 3.55 37.76
CA GLU A 391 -16.71 4.55 36.75
C GLU A 391 -15.92 4.43 35.45
N LEU A 392 -14.59 4.28 35.55
CA LEU A 392 -13.73 4.09 34.37
C LEU A 392 -13.90 2.67 33.80
N GLY A 393 -14.04 1.66 34.66
CA GLY A 393 -14.28 0.28 34.26
C GLY A 393 -15.54 0.13 33.41
N GLN A 394 -16.66 0.71 33.85
CA GLN A 394 -17.94 0.63 33.14
C GLN A 394 -17.88 1.28 31.74
N ARG A 395 -17.12 2.35 31.59
CA ARG A 395 -17.06 3.13 30.34
C ARG A 395 -16.29 2.43 29.22
N ILE A 396 -15.41 1.49 29.55
CA ILE A 396 -14.66 0.70 28.56
C ILE A 396 -15.59 -0.10 27.64
N GLY A 397 -16.72 -0.60 28.15
CA GLY A 397 -17.67 -1.35 27.32
C GLY A 397 -18.23 -0.54 26.15
N GLY A 398 -18.27 0.79 26.25
CA GLY A 398 -18.74 1.69 25.19
C GLY A 398 -17.67 2.21 24.23
N VAL A 399 -16.39 1.82 24.43
CA VAL A 399 -15.25 2.28 23.62
C VAL A 399 -15.12 1.44 22.36
N ALA A 400 -14.94 2.07 21.20
CA ALA A 400 -14.62 1.38 19.96
C ALA A 400 -13.13 0.95 19.93
N PHE A 401 -12.88 -0.35 19.75
CA PHE A 401 -11.54 -0.91 19.61
C PHE A 401 -11.22 -1.12 18.13
N THR A 402 -9.98 -0.81 17.74
CA THR A 402 -9.46 -1.02 16.38
C THR A 402 -9.04 -2.48 16.20
N ASN A 403 -8.49 -3.08 17.26
CA ASN A 403 -8.11 -4.49 17.25
C ASN A 403 -9.31 -5.38 17.62
N THR A 404 -9.73 -6.25 16.69
CA THR A 404 -10.90 -7.12 16.86
C THR A 404 -10.74 -8.14 17.99
N THR A 405 -9.52 -8.58 18.28
CA THR A 405 -9.24 -9.53 19.35
C THR A 405 -9.41 -8.88 20.72
N LEU A 406 -8.86 -7.68 20.89
CA LEU A 406 -9.01 -6.90 22.12
C LEU A 406 -10.46 -6.40 22.30
N ALA A 407 -11.18 -6.13 21.21
CA ALA A 407 -12.61 -5.82 21.23
C ALA A 407 -13.44 -6.94 21.88
N VAL A 408 -13.15 -8.20 21.58
CA VAL A 408 -13.82 -9.36 22.20
C VAL A 408 -13.56 -9.43 23.70
N VAL A 409 -12.32 -9.13 24.13
CA VAL A 409 -11.97 -9.08 25.57
C VAL A 409 -12.70 -7.91 26.27
N ARG A 410 -12.76 -6.73 25.63
CA ARG A 410 -13.55 -5.59 26.12
C ARG A 410 -15.03 -5.98 26.29
N ASP A 411 -15.60 -6.71 25.34
CA ASP A 411 -17.00 -7.15 25.42
C ASP A 411 -17.24 -8.12 26.58
N GLY A 412 -16.28 -9.03 26.83
CA GLY A 412 -16.29 -9.89 28.02
C GLY A 412 -16.23 -9.08 29.32
N ILE A 413 -15.35 -8.08 29.41
CA ILE A 413 -15.28 -7.14 30.55
C ILE A 413 -16.63 -6.45 30.76
N ALA A 414 -17.26 -5.96 29.68
CA ALA A 414 -18.55 -5.27 29.76
C ALA A 414 -19.67 -6.20 30.24
N ALA A 415 -19.66 -7.46 29.82
CA ALA A 415 -20.63 -8.48 30.21
C ALA A 415 -20.49 -8.91 31.68
N SER A 416 -19.28 -8.89 32.24
CA SER A 416 -19.01 -9.33 33.62
C SER A 416 -19.06 -8.21 34.67
N MET A 417 -19.48 -6.98 34.32
CA MET A 417 -19.37 -5.80 35.20
C MET A 417 -20.05 -5.95 36.57
N ASP A 418 -21.00 -6.86 36.75
CA ASP A 418 -21.61 -7.20 38.03
C ASP A 418 -20.62 -7.84 39.02
N ALA A 419 -19.58 -8.50 38.49
CA ALA A 419 -18.47 -9.08 39.23
C ALA A 419 -17.24 -8.17 39.34
N PHE A 420 -17.32 -6.90 38.88
CA PHE A 420 -16.19 -5.97 38.92
C PHE A 420 -15.66 -5.81 40.35
N THR A 421 -14.33 -5.84 40.53
CA THR A 421 -13.59 -5.85 41.83
C THR A 421 -13.73 -7.12 42.69
N GLN A 422 -14.50 -8.12 42.28
CA GLN A 422 -14.55 -9.39 43.01
C GLN A 422 -13.24 -10.19 42.82
N PRO A 423 -12.84 -11.05 43.78
CA PRO A 423 -11.59 -11.81 43.68
C PRO A 423 -11.45 -12.71 42.44
N ASN A 424 -12.57 -13.16 41.86
CA ASN A 424 -12.63 -13.99 40.66
C ASN A 424 -12.98 -13.19 39.38
N TRP A 425 -12.82 -11.87 39.41
CA TRP A 425 -13.14 -10.97 38.29
C TRP A 425 -12.53 -11.42 36.96
N ALA A 426 -11.23 -11.69 36.92
CA ALA A 426 -10.54 -12.08 35.70
C ALA A 426 -11.02 -13.44 35.16
N ASP A 427 -11.33 -14.39 36.06
CA ASP A 427 -11.87 -15.70 35.69
C ASP A 427 -13.28 -15.56 35.12
N ARG A 428 -14.12 -14.69 35.69
CA ARG A 428 -15.45 -14.37 35.14
C ARG A 428 -15.38 -13.79 33.74
N VAL A 429 -14.45 -12.86 33.48
CA VAL A 429 -14.25 -12.33 32.13
C VAL A 429 -13.78 -13.43 31.16
N ALA A 430 -12.92 -14.34 31.61
CA ALA A 430 -12.47 -15.47 30.81
C ALA A 430 -13.59 -16.50 30.49
N GLU A 431 -14.59 -16.62 31.37
CA GLU A 431 -15.80 -17.44 31.16
C GLU A 431 -16.77 -16.80 30.16
N GLU A 432 -16.87 -15.47 30.13
CA GLU A 432 -17.79 -14.73 29.24
C GLU A 432 -17.28 -14.57 27.80
N VAL A 433 -15.97 -14.64 27.57
CA VAL A 433 -15.42 -14.60 26.20
C VAL A 433 -15.63 -15.94 25.47
N PRO A 434 -15.75 -15.94 24.13
CA PRO A 434 -15.86 -17.18 23.37
C PRO A 434 -14.70 -18.15 23.64
N SER A 435 -14.93 -19.45 23.54
CA SER A 435 -14.01 -20.53 23.95
C SER A 435 -12.60 -20.51 23.30
N GLY A 436 -12.38 -19.69 22.27
CA GLY A 436 -11.06 -19.44 21.67
C GLY A 436 -10.29 -18.24 22.23
N PHE A 437 -10.88 -17.41 23.09
CA PHE A 437 -10.29 -16.15 23.56
C PHE A 437 -9.92 -16.15 25.05
N SER A 438 -10.25 -17.20 25.80
CA SER A 438 -9.86 -17.33 27.21
C SER A 438 -8.34 -17.25 27.39
N THR A 439 -7.56 -17.83 26.47
CA THR A 439 -6.10 -17.78 26.47
C THR A 439 -5.56 -16.35 26.47
N ILE A 440 -6.12 -15.44 25.65
CA ILE A 440 -5.66 -14.06 25.61
C ILE A 440 -6.06 -13.29 26.87
N VAL A 441 -7.23 -13.59 27.46
CA VAL A 441 -7.61 -13.01 28.76
C VAL A 441 -6.60 -13.42 29.83
N SER A 442 -6.27 -14.71 29.94
CA SER A 442 -5.26 -15.20 30.89
C SER A 442 -3.89 -14.57 30.65
N GLN A 443 -3.48 -14.41 29.39
CA GLN A 443 -2.23 -13.74 29.04
C GLN A 443 -2.22 -12.26 29.42
N LEU A 444 -3.33 -11.54 29.22
CA LEU A 444 -3.47 -10.14 29.62
C LEU A 444 -3.47 -9.98 31.15
N VAL A 445 -3.92 -10.97 31.91
CA VAL A 445 -3.92 -10.95 33.39
C VAL A 445 -2.52 -11.14 33.96
N VAL A 446 -1.65 -11.90 33.29
CA VAL A 446 -0.27 -12.16 33.77
C VAL A 446 0.80 -11.28 33.12
N ALA A 447 0.45 -10.56 32.05
CA ALA A 447 1.39 -9.72 31.31
C ALA A 447 1.91 -8.57 32.19
N PRO A 448 3.22 -8.25 32.11
CA PRO A 448 3.80 -7.22 32.96
C PRO A 448 3.25 -5.84 32.59
N ILE A 449 2.71 -5.12 33.57
CA ILE A 449 2.32 -3.72 33.37
C ILE A 449 3.59 -2.87 33.13
N PRO A 450 3.55 -1.92 32.18
CA PRO A 450 4.62 -0.96 31.93
C PRO A 450 4.86 0.05 33.08
N ASP A 451 5.14 -0.38 34.31
CA ASP A 451 5.62 0.54 35.36
C ASP A 451 6.53 -0.12 36.42
N LYS A 452 7.56 0.63 36.84
CA LYS A 452 8.65 0.25 37.74
C LYS A 452 8.65 1.07 39.05
N ALA A 453 7.51 1.34 39.68
CA ALA A 453 7.48 1.72 41.10
C ALA A 453 6.04 1.67 41.66
N GLY A 454 5.79 0.82 42.66
CA GLY A 454 4.45 0.55 43.23
C GLY A 454 3.69 1.72 43.89
N ARG A 455 4.11 2.98 43.73
CA ARG A 455 3.35 4.18 44.11
C ARG A 455 2.71 4.92 42.93
N GLU A 456 3.10 4.62 41.69
CA GLU A 456 2.57 5.25 40.47
C GLU A 456 1.53 4.38 39.75
N LEU A 457 1.37 3.12 40.16
CA LEU A 457 0.51 2.13 39.50
C LEU A 457 -0.97 2.57 39.40
N SER A 458 -1.56 3.15 40.45
CA SER A 458 -2.95 3.60 40.39
C SER A 458 -3.13 4.78 39.44
N ILE A 459 -2.16 5.68 39.39
CA ILE A 459 -2.14 6.83 38.47
C ILE A 459 -2.00 6.32 37.04
N TYR A 460 -1.10 5.37 36.81
CA TYR A 460 -0.91 4.71 35.52
C TYR A 460 -2.19 4.00 35.04
N CYS A 461 -2.78 3.13 35.87
CA CYS A 461 -3.97 2.36 35.50
C CYS A 461 -5.16 3.27 35.17
N ARG A 462 -5.39 4.32 35.96
CA ARG A 462 -6.43 5.31 35.65
C ARG A 462 -6.09 6.10 34.40
N GLY A 463 -4.84 6.52 34.24
CA GLY A 463 -4.38 7.33 33.12
C GLY A 463 -4.49 6.61 31.77
N VAL A 464 -4.08 5.34 31.71
CA VAL A 464 -4.15 4.56 30.46
C VAL A 464 -5.60 4.28 30.05
N VAL A 465 -6.47 3.96 31.00
CA VAL A 465 -7.91 3.76 30.75
C VAL A 465 -8.58 5.07 30.34
N ALA A 466 -8.30 6.18 31.04
CA ALA A 466 -8.83 7.49 30.70
C ALA A 466 -8.36 7.96 29.31
N SER A 467 -7.11 7.68 28.94
CA SER A 467 -6.55 7.99 27.61
C SER A 467 -7.27 7.24 26.50
N LEU A 468 -7.57 5.94 26.72
CA LEU A 468 -8.34 5.14 25.78
C LEU A 468 -9.77 5.68 25.59
N ILE A 469 -10.48 5.98 26.69
CA ILE A 469 -11.84 6.54 26.62
C ILE A 469 -11.81 7.94 25.97
N GLY A 470 -10.82 8.77 26.30
CA GLY A 470 -10.64 10.10 25.70
C GLY A 470 -10.46 10.06 24.18
N ARG A 471 -9.68 9.09 23.67
CA ARG A 471 -9.50 8.87 22.22
C ARG A 471 -10.83 8.53 21.53
N ASP A 472 -11.64 7.65 22.12
CA ASP A 472 -12.95 7.27 21.57
C ASP A 472 -13.95 8.43 21.57
N LEU A 473 -13.99 9.22 22.64
CA LEU A 473 -14.81 10.44 22.69
C LEU A 473 -14.39 11.47 21.63
N LEU A 474 -13.09 11.59 21.33
CA LEU A 474 -12.61 12.45 20.24
C LEU A 474 -13.08 11.94 18.86
N ALA A 475 -13.03 10.63 18.63
CA ALA A 475 -13.54 10.04 17.39
C ALA A 475 -15.05 10.28 17.23
N LYS A 476 -15.84 10.03 18.29
CA LYS A 476 -17.29 10.28 18.31
C LYS A 476 -17.62 11.76 18.11
N LYS A 477 -16.83 12.68 18.70
CA LYS A 477 -16.96 14.13 18.47
C LYS A 477 -16.75 14.49 17.00
N ALA A 478 -15.71 13.96 16.36
CA ALA A 478 -15.43 14.22 14.95
C ALA A 478 -16.56 13.72 14.04
N GLU A 479 -17.12 12.55 14.34
CA GLU A 479 -18.29 12.00 13.62
C GLU A 479 -19.52 12.91 13.76
N LEU A 480 -19.84 13.35 14.99
CA LEU A 480 -20.97 14.24 15.26
C LEU A 480 -20.81 15.59 14.57
N LEU A 481 -19.61 16.17 14.56
CA LEU A 481 -19.32 17.41 13.82
C LEU A 481 -19.52 17.23 12.32
N GLY A 482 -19.07 16.11 11.75
CA GLY A 482 -19.31 15.80 10.34
C GLY A 482 -20.79 15.63 10.02
N ARG A 483 -21.57 15.00 10.90
CA ARG A 483 -23.03 14.87 10.76
C ARG A 483 -23.74 16.22 10.88
N LEU A 484 -23.32 17.06 11.82
CA LEU A 484 -23.84 18.40 12.03
C LEU A 484 -23.59 19.31 10.81
N GLN A 485 -22.41 19.22 10.19
CA GLN A 485 -22.08 19.99 8.99
C GLN A 485 -22.91 19.59 7.76
N ARG A 486 -23.36 18.34 7.69
CA ARG A 486 -24.21 17.82 6.61
C ARG A 486 -25.71 18.02 6.85
N THR A 487 -26.10 18.41 8.07
CA THR A 487 -27.51 18.60 8.44
C THR A 487 -27.85 20.09 8.25
N ASP A 488 -28.79 20.38 7.35
CA ASP A 488 -29.27 21.74 7.14
C ASP A 488 -30.13 22.18 8.33
N SER A 489 -29.68 23.21 9.04
CA SER A 489 -30.35 23.73 10.24
C SER A 489 -31.72 24.36 9.96
N SER A 490 -32.01 24.71 8.71
CA SER A 490 -33.29 25.27 8.27
C SER A 490 -34.27 24.19 7.79
N ALA A 491 -33.78 23.12 7.18
CA ALA A 491 -34.59 22.02 6.68
C ALA A 491 -34.92 20.97 7.76
N GLU A 492 -33.98 20.71 8.68
CA GLU A 492 -34.10 19.68 9.72
C GLU A 492 -33.73 20.21 11.13
N PRO A 493 -34.50 21.16 11.69
CA PRO A 493 -34.13 21.90 12.90
C PRO A 493 -34.10 21.04 14.17
N ASP A 494 -34.94 20.00 14.27
CA ASP A 494 -34.98 19.12 15.43
C ASP A 494 -33.79 18.14 15.45
N ARG A 495 -33.40 17.63 14.27
CA ARG A 495 -32.21 16.78 14.11
C ARG A 495 -30.94 17.55 14.39
N TYR A 496 -30.86 18.79 13.94
CA TYR A 496 -29.74 19.69 14.24
C TYR A 496 -29.60 19.95 15.76
N ARG A 497 -30.72 20.22 16.45
CA ARG A 497 -30.74 20.40 17.92
C ARG A 497 -30.39 19.14 18.70
N GLU A 498 -30.76 17.97 18.20
CA GLU A 498 -30.37 16.67 18.77
C GLU A 498 -28.86 16.44 18.67
N LEU A 499 -28.29 16.61 17.48
CA LEU A 499 -26.84 16.50 17.25
C LEU A 499 -26.03 17.49 18.09
N GLN A 500 -26.52 18.72 18.27
CA GLN A 500 -25.88 19.70 19.16
C GLN A 500 -25.90 19.26 20.63
N ARG A 501 -27.00 18.66 21.11
CA ARG A 501 -27.08 18.13 22.48
C ARG A 501 -26.14 16.95 22.69
N GLU A 502 -26.08 16.02 21.74
CA GLU A 502 -25.13 14.89 21.78
C GLU A 502 -23.67 15.39 21.81
N LEU A 503 -23.35 16.39 20.97
CA LEU A 503 -22.01 17.00 20.93
C LEU A 503 -21.64 17.66 22.27
N MET A 504 -22.56 18.44 22.86
CA MET A 504 -22.34 19.02 24.20
C MET A 504 -22.16 17.96 25.28
N GLY A 505 -22.88 16.84 25.18
CA GLY A 505 -22.73 15.70 26.09
C GLY A 505 -21.32 15.10 26.03
N ILE A 506 -20.81 14.82 24.84
CA ILE A 506 -19.44 14.30 24.65
C ILE A 506 -18.39 15.28 25.16
N GLU A 507 -18.58 16.58 24.96
CA GLU A 507 -17.64 17.59 25.45
C GLU A 507 -17.63 17.70 26.97
N ALA A 508 -18.80 17.64 27.62
CA ALA A 508 -18.90 17.59 29.08
C ALA A 508 -18.22 16.34 29.66
N GLU A 509 -18.44 15.19 29.03
CA GLU A 509 -17.84 13.91 29.43
C GLU A 509 -16.30 13.92 29.26
N ARG A 510 -15.80 14.54 28.19
CA ARG A 510 -14.37 14.72 27.97
C ARG A 510 -13.74 15.65 29.01
N ARG A 511 -14.43 16.72 29.43
CA ARG A 511 -13.96 17.61 30.50
C ARG A 511 -13.88 16.89 31.85
N ALA A 512 -14.88 16.07 32.17
CA ALA A 512 -14.89 15.27 33.39
C ALA A 512 -13.75 14.24 33.46
N LEU A 513 -13.28 13.72 32.31
CA LEU A 513 -12.14 12.80 32.23
C LEU A 513 -10.78 13.46 32.50
N ILE A 514 -10.62 14.72 32.10
CA ILE A 514 -9.33 15.43 32.15
C ILE A 514 -9.08 16.02 33.55
N GLY A 515 -10.15 16.24 34.34
CA GLY A 515 -10.06 16.75 35.70
C GLY A 515 -9.50 18.17 35.76
N ASP A 516 -10.38 19.16 35.59
CA ASP A 516 -10.11 20.52 36.11
C ASP A 516 -10.46 20.60 37.60
#